data_AF-U6EFX9-F1
#
_entry.id   AF-U6EFX9-F1
#
_cell.length_a   1.000
_cell.length_b   1.000
_cell.length_c   1.000
_cell.angle_alpha   90.00
_cell.angle_beta   90.00
_cell.angle_gamma   90.00
#
_symmetry.space_group_name_H-M   'P 1'
#
loop_
_entity.id
_entity.type
_entity.pdbx_description
1 polymer ?
#
loop_
_entity_poly.entity_id
_entity_poly.type
_entity_poly.pdbx_seq_one_letter_code
_entity_poly.pdbx_strand_id
1 'polypeptide(L)'
;IDFHVPKQMLDIFDGPSVDITDLWNLLGRDRKNGGYIAGTIIKPKLGLRPKPFAEAAYQFWLGGDFIKNDEPQGNQVYARMKDVMPLVSDAMKRAQDETGEAKIFSAN
;
A
#
# COMPACT_ATOMS: atom_id res chain seq x y z
N ILE A 1 -30.30 11.29 5.67
CA ILE A 1 -29.56 12.19 6.58
C ILE A 1 -28.32 12.62 5.81
N ASP A 2 -28.13 13.92 5.64
CA ASP A 2 -27.04 14.52 4.85
C ASP A 2 -26.65 15.86 5.48
N PHE A 3 -25.49 16.41 5.13
CA PHE A 3 -25.01 17.69 5.63
C PHE A 3 -24.37 18.54 4.52
N HIS A 4 -24.47 19.86 4.65
CA HIS A 4 -23.82 20.82 3.78
C HIS A 4 -22.82 21.64 4.60
N VAL A 5 -21.59 21.76 4.11
CA VAL A 5 -20.55 22.59 4.71
C VAL A 5 -20.39 23.86 3.88
N PRO A 6 -20.70 25.06 4.40
CA PRO A 6 -20.50 26.32 3.69
C PRO A 6 -19.03 26.53 3.32
N LYS A 7 -18.76 27.20 2.20
CA LYS A 7 -17.39 27.43 1.67
C LYS A 7 -16.43 28.00 2.71
N GLN A 8 -16.88 28.99 3.50
CA GLN A 8 -16.08 29.62 4.55
C GLN A 8 -15.62 28.64 5.64
N MET A 9 -16.43 27.61 5.90
CA MET A 9 -16.07 26.52 6.82
C MET A 9 -15.29 25.44 6.09
N LEU A 10 -15.59 25.14 4.83
CA LEU A 10 -14.86 24.12 4.07
C LEU A 10 -13.37 24.50 3.88
N ASP A 11 -13.09 25.78 3.67
CA ASP A 11 -11.74 26.29 3.34
C ASP A 11 -10.73 26.23 4.49
N ILE A 12 -11.17 25.95 5.72
CA ILE A 12 -10.27 25.82 6.88
C ILE A 12 -9.84 24.38 7.14
N PHE A 13 -10.35 23.41 6.39
CA PHE A 13 -9.92 22.01 6.46
C PHE A 13 -8.75 21.77 5.49
N ASP A 14 -7.81 20.92 5.90
CA ASP A 14 -6.60 20.63 5.11
C ASP A 14 -6.90 20.08 3.71
N GLY A 15 -7.92 19.22 3.62
CA GLY A 15 -8.20 18.46 2.41
C GLY A 15 -7.10 17.42 2.09
N PRO A 16 -7.27 16.65 1.00
CA PRO A 16 -6.25 15.71 0.53
C PRO A 16 -5.08 16.46 -0.13
N SER A 17 -3.86 16.21 0.35
CA SER A 17 -2.63 16.73 -0.25
C SER A 17 -2.03 15.84 -1.34
N VAL A 18 -2.44 14.57 -1.37
CA VAL A 18 -2.06 13.55 -2.35
C VAL A 18 -3.29 12.72 -2.70
N ASP A 19 -3.31 12.15 -3.90
CA ASP A 19 -4.42 11.33 -4.36
C ASP A 19 -3.98 10.17 -5.25
N ILE A 20 -4.94 9.49 -5.88
CA ILE A 20 -4.66 8.35 -6.75
C ILE A 20 -3.80 8.72 -7.97
N THR A 21 -3.80 9.99 -8.39
CA THR A 21 -3.01 10.44 -9.54
C THR A 21 -1.50 10.34 -9.28
N ASP A 22 -1.08 10.44 -8.01
CA ASP A 22 0.31 10.20 -7.59
C ASP A 22 0.67 8.72 -7.69
N LEU A 23 -0.25 7.82 -7.33
CA LEU A 23 -0.06 6.38 -7.48
C LEU A 23 -0.04 5.96 -8.96
N TRP A 24 -0.93 6.53 -9.79
CA TRP A 24 -0.89 6.32 -11.23
C TRP A 24 0.43 6.79 -11.84
N ASN A 25 0.93 7.95 -11.43
CA ASN A 25 2.22 8.45 -11.87
C ASN A 25 3.36 7.49 -11.48
N LEU A 26 3.36 6.95 -10.26
CA LEU A 26 4.35 5.94 -9.83
C LEU A 26 4.28 4.67 -10.69
N LEU A 27 3.07 4.24 -11.06
CA LEU A 27 2.83 3.08 -11.92
C LEU A 27 3.04 3.38 -13.42
N GLY A 28 3.50 4.58 -13.80
CA GLY A 28 3.71 4.97 -15.19
C GLY A 28 2.42 5.13 -16.01
N ARG A 29 1.29 5.42 -15.35
CA ARG A 29 -0.04 5.55 -15.96
C ARG A 29 -0.48 7.01 -16.09
N ASP A 30 -1.50 7.24 -16.92
CA ASP A 30 -2.09 8.57 -17.14
C ASP A 30 -2.66 9.15 -15.83
N ARG A 31 -2.39 10.42 -15.55
CA ARG A 31 -2.81 11.08 -14.30
C ARG A 31 -4.29 11.46 -14.27
N LYS A 32 -5.00 11.43 -15.39
CA LYS A 32 -6.43 11.78 -15.46
C LYS A 32 -7.32 10.55 -15.37
N ASN A 33 -6.95 9.46 -16.06
CA ASN A 33 -7.71 8.22 -16.13
C ASN A 33 -6.81 6.98 -16.03
N GLY A 34 -5.89 6.94 -15.07
CA GLY A 34 -4.90 5.85 -14.92
C GLY A 34 -5.47 4.48 -14.56
N GLY A 35 -6.79 4.39 -14.32
CA GLY A 35 -7.52 3.14 -14.25
C GLY A 35 -7.35 2.36 -12.95
N TYR A 36 -7.67 1.07 -13.01
CA TYR A 36 -7.74 0.16 -11.87
C TYR A 36 -6.36 -0.20 -11.31
N ILE A 37 -6.16 -0.07 -9.99
CA ILE A 37 -4.96 -0.55 -9.28
C ILE A 37 -5.31 -1.87 -8.57
N ALA A 38 -4.63 -2.96 -8.95
CA ALA A 38 -4.89 -4.29 -8.40
C ALA A 38 -4.29 -4.42 -7.00
N GLY A 39 -5.14 -4.42 -5.98
CA GLY A 39 -4.75 -4.38 -4.56
C GLY A 39 -5.10 -5.64 -3.77
N THR A 40 -4.30 -5.97 -2.76
CA THR A 40 -4.64 -6.98 -1.74
C THR A 40 -4.28 -6.56 -0.31
N ILE A 41 -4.70 -7.38 0.65
CA ILE A 41 -4.37 -7.27 2.08
C ILE A 41 -3.62 -8.54 2.47
N ILE A 42 -2.47 -8.43 3.15
CA ILE A 42 -1.76 -9.62 3.64
C ILE A 42 -2.58 -10.34 4.70
N LYS A 43 -2.82 -11.63 4.49
CA LYS A 43 -3.53 -12.54 5.40
C LYS A 43 -2.60 -13.68 5.88
N PRO A 44 -2.84 -14.28 7.06
CA PRO A 44 -3.86 -13.95 8.06
C PRO A 44 -3.73 -12.53 8.63
N LYS A 45 -4.83 -12.03 9.20
CA LYS A 45 -4.91 -10.69 9.81
C LYS A 45 -3.73 -10.42 10.75
N LEU A 46 -3.37 -11.43 11.55
CA LEU A 46 -2.19 -11.47 12.40
C LEU A 46 -1.60 -12.88 12.41
N GLY A 47 -0.31 -13.01 12.72
CA GLY A 47 0.35 -14.29 12.98
C GLY A 47 1.44 -14.69 11.98
N LEU A 48 1.53 -14.04 10.80
CA LEU A 48 2.72 -14.23 9.95
C LEU A 48 3.93 -13.58 10.62
N ARG A 49 5.02 -14.36 10.69
CA ARG A 49 6.35 -13.86 11.06
C ARG A 49 6.97 -13.09 9.88
N PRO A 50 8.07 -12.33 10.10
CA PRO A 50 8.62 -11.44 9.08
C PRO A 50 8.88 -12.07 7.71
N LYS A 51 9.51 -13.25 7.66
CA LYS A 51 9.81 -13.94 6.39
C LYS A 51 8.56 -14.39 5.63
N PRO A 52 7.62 -15.15 6.23
CA PRO A 52 6.35 -15.48 5.56
C PRO A 52 5.54 -14.27 5.10
N PHE A 53 5.57 -13.16 5.86
CA PHE A 53 4.88 -11.92 5.48
C PHE A 53 5.45 -11.35 4.18
N ALA A 54 6.77 -11.19 4.11
CA ALA A 54 7.45 -10.67 2.93
C ALA A 54 7.33 -11.60 1.72
N GLU A 55 7.31 -12.92 1.94
CA GLU A 55 7.11 -13.88 0.86
C GLU A 55 5.70 -13.77 0.27
N ALA A 56 4.67 -13.68 1.11
CA ALA A 56 3.31 -13.46 0.64
C ALA A 56 3.18 -12.14 -0.16
N ALA A 57 3.91 -11.10 0.26
CA ALA A 57 3.95 -9.84 -0.47
C ALA A 57 4.60 -9.97 -1.85
N TYR A 58 5.77 -10.61 -1.92
CA TYR A 58 6.47 -10.88 -3.18
C TYR A 58 5.58 -11.67 -4.16
N GLN A 59 4.96 -12.77 -3.70
CA GLN A 59 4.11 -13.62 -4.54
C GLN A 59 2.92 -12.86 -5.13
N PHE A 60 2.29 -11.96 -4.36
CA PHE A 60 1.21 -11.13 -4.91
C PHE A 60 1.73 -10.13 -5.95
N TRP A 61 2.87 -9.48 -5.70
CA TRP A 61 3.43 -8.47 -6.60
C TRP A 61 3.89 -9.00 -7.96
N LEU A 62 4.02 -10.32 -8.13
CA LEU A 62 4.23 -10.93 -9.44
C LEU A 62 3.04 -10.72 -10.40
N GLY A 63 1.85 -10.38 -9.89
CA GLY A 63 0.67 -10.08 -10.73
C GLY A 63 -0.19 -8.90 -10.26
N GLY A 64 0.12 -8.29 -9.12
CA GLY A 64 -0.61 -7.15 -8.57
C GLY A 64 0.23 -5.89 -8.40
N ASP A 65 -0.43 -4.77 -8.10
CA ASP A 65 0.19 -3.45 -7.98
C ASP A 65 0.43 -3.07 -6.52
N PHE A 66 -0.56 -3.33 -5.66
CA PHE A 66 -0.69 -2.68 -4.35
C PHE A 66 -0.93 -3.68 -3.22
N ILE A 67 -0.24 -3.49 -2.10
CA ILE A 67 -0.48 -4.25 -0.88
C ILE A 67 -0.69 -3.29 0.28
N LYS A 68 -1.63 -3.60 1.17
CA LYS A 68 -1.69 -2.97 2.49
C LYS A 68 -1.48 -3.97 3.62
N ASN A 69 -0.97 -3.46 4.73
CA ASN A 69 -1.15 -4.13 6.01
C ASN A 69 -2.65 -4.36 6.30
N ASP A 70 -3.01 -5.48 6.92
CA ASP A 70 -4.31 -5.60 7.58
C ASP A 70 -4.35 -4.67 8.81
N GLU A 71 -5.53 -4.23 9.25
CA GLU A 71 -5.64 -3.10 10.19
C GLU A 71 -4.88 -3.22 11.52
N PRO A 72 -4.64 -4.42 12.12
CA PRO A 72 -3.96 -4.51 13.39
C PRO A 72 -2.47 -4.86 13.24
N GLN A 73 -1.95 -5.03 12.02
CA GLN A 73 -0.55 -5.37 11.78
C GLN A 73 0.32 -4.15 12.09
N GLY A 74 1.39 -4.36 12.84
CA GLY A 74 2.33 -3.30 13.20
C GLY A 74 3.51 -3.90 13.93
N ASN A 75 3.62 -3.67 15.24
CA ASN A 75 4.80 -4.03 16.01
C ASN A 75 4.57 -5.21 16.99
N GLN A 76 3.82 -6.24 16.58
CA GLN A 76 3.62 -7.41 17.42
C GLN A 76 4.95 -8.13 17.71
N VAL A 77 5.07 -8.73 18.90
CA VAL A 77 6.32 -9.34 19.39
C VAL A 77 6.90 -10.42 18.45
N TYR A 78 6.05 -11.11 17.70
CA TYR A 78 6.44 -12.16 16.74
C TYR A 78 6.70 -11.62 15.32
N ALA A 79 6.41 -10.35 15.06
CA ALA A 79 6.51 -9.68 13.75
C ALA A 79 6.76 -8.18 13.93
N ARG A 80 7.87 -7.81 14.58
CA ARG A 80 8.20 -6.40 14.85
C ARG A 80 8.42 -5.65 13.54
N MET A 81 7.96 -4.41 13.43
CA MET A 81 8.08 -3.63 12.18
C MET A 81 9.53 -3.53 11.69
N LYS A 82 10.48 -3.34 12.61
CA LYS A 82 11.92 -3.27 12.28
C LYS A 82 12.48 -4.55 11.64
N ASP A 83 11.81 -5.69 11.83
CA ASP A 83 12.19 -6.97 11.24
C ASP A 83 11.38 -7.26 9.96
N VAL A 84 10.11 -6.83 9.91
CA VAL A 84 9.20 -7.05 8.75
C VAL A 84 9.53 -6.10 7.60
N MET A 85 9.63 -4.80 7.87
CA MET A 85 9.74 -3.77 6.82
C MET A 85 10.98 -3.91 5.94
N PRO A 86 12.18 -4.24 6.45
CA PRO A 86 13.33 -4.49 5.58
C PRO A 86 13.10 -5.67 4.62
N LEU A 87 12.39 -6.72 5.06
CA LEU A 87 12.08 -7.86 4.22
C LEU A 87 11.00 -7.54 3.19
N VAL A 88 10.01 -6.71 3.55
CA VAL A 88 9.01 -6.20 2.58
C VAL A 88 9.68 -5.33 1.53
N SER A 89 10.63 -4.47 1.92
CA SER A 89 11.41 -3.66 0.97
C SER A 89 12.27 -4.53 0.03
N ASP A 90 12.88 -5.60 0.53
CA ASP A 90 13.61 -6.56 -0.29
C ASP A 90 12.67 -7.29 -1.26
N ALA A 91 11.53 -7.78 -0.77
CA ALA A 91 10.49 -8.41 -1.57
C ALA A 91 9.97 -7.50 -2.69
N MET A 92 9.73 -6.23 -2.39
CA MET A 92 9.34 -5.22 -3.37
C MET A 92 10.42 -5.07 -4.43
N LYS A 93 11.69 -4.90 -4.03
CA LYS A 93 12.80 -4.79 -4.97
C LYS A 93 12.87 -6.00 -5.90
N ARG A 94 12.84 -7.23 -5.35
CA ARG A 94 12.87 -8.46 -6.14
C ARG A 94 11.71 -8.54 -7.13
N ALA A 95 10.49 -8.20 -6.69
CA ALA A 95 9.32 -8.19 -7.58
C ALA A 95 9.45 -7.15 -8.70
N GLN A 96 9.96 -5.95 -8.41
CA GLN A 96 10.19 -4.92 -9.42
C GLN A 96 11.30 -5.33 -10.41
N ASP A 97 12.40 -5.92 -9.92
CA ASP A 97 13.51 -6.39 -10.75
C ASP A 97 13.06 -7.53 -11.70
N GLU A 98 12.15 -8.39 -11.24
CA GLU A 98 11.62 -9.52 -12.02
C GLU A 98 10.53 -9.12 -13.02
N THR A 99 9.60 -8.25 -12.62
CA THR A 99 8.45 -7.87 -13.45
C THR A 99 8.73 -6.67 -14.35
N GLY A 100 9.71 -5.83 -13.99
CA GLY A 100 9.94 -4.53 -14.63
C GLY A 100 8.88 -3.49 -14.31
N GLU A 101 7.98 -3.75 -13.35
CA GLU A 101 6.86 -2.89 -12.99
C GLU A 101 7.03 -2.30 -11.59
N ALA A 102 6.59 -1.05 -11.38
CA ALA A 102 6.56 -0.43 -10.05
C ALA A 102 5.53 -1.11 -9.15
N LYS A 103 5.82 -1.19 -7.83
CA LYS A 103 4.94 -1.82 -6.82
C LYS A 103 4.72 -0.89 -5.64
N ILE A 104 3.55 -0.98 -4.99
CA ILE A 104 3.13 -0.08 -3.91
C ILE A 104 2.84 -0.88 -2.63
N PHE A 105 3.25 -0.33 -1.49
CA PHE A 105 2.91 -0.83 -0.16
C PHE A 105 2.34 0.30 0.74
N SER A 106 1.20 0.04 1.38
CA SER A 106 0.63 0.91 2.42
C SER A 106 0.92 0.31 3.80
N ALA A 107 1.95 0.86 4.45
CA ALA A 107 2.34 0.48 5.80
C ALA A 107 1.44 1.15 6.85
N ASN A 108 1.10 0.41 7.92
CA ASN A 108 0.43 0.94 9.12
C ASN A 108 1.43 1.56 10.10
#